data_AF-A0AAW2HF86-F1
#
_entry.id   AF-A0AAW2HF86-F1
#
_cell.length_a   1.000
_cell.length_b   1.000
_cell.length_c   1.000
_cell.angle_alpha   90.00
_cell.angle_beta   90.00
_cell.angle_gamma   90.00
#
_symmetry.space_group_name_H-M   'P 1'
#
loop_
_entity.id
_entity.type
_entity.pdbx_description
1 polymer ?
#
loop_
_entity_poly.entity_id
_entity_poly.type
_entity_poly.pdbx_seq_one_letter_code
_entity_poly.pdbx_strand_id
1 'polypeptide(L)'
;METVRASELLIIPEETTPPGLQRLWSRRLTSSQLIEDDLFEELFPPAQDFDDVPLKSRACSPSHDIWDSSDVDSDQESPPKDEDSLPLMCLDASALGDIPARYVIPSLPNHEFPVIGVFVDPRIVPGFKYKVRVLPDLDNPLKTYYLFDGRALRLLSIGRGYSRRLTFEPDQNTSLNDNENYFWADSRTDGFGFELQTINVGDKFMIHDASHIVAGTIEIISVQEPQEEVSQKTGKDGIIEKRARVKAMGKVEWFDDSGTTILLPMSGIAVCVKQKNRDKASVTRIISVTIGSSHRKRGFTLTPGVKTNWRRTNVSGAAIGDVPAKYTITGLESFELPVVGTYVDPRIVPGFRYKVRVAGSKGRLFNGQALRLNSIGMGYAKRITFECDANNLNESQNHFWSDSNPDGYGFEPVAVDAGMQFLIHGCGQILGHAQIFRVDAPQREVKQDIMKTTLGPSVTKHIEIDVTCHVTLSSQDAYDKVMRVTGTALVQKDVKSRTGRLIRIQNIGLDSQINLLFVREHEELVFLPNF
;
A
#
# COMPACT_ATOMS: atom_id res chain seq x y z
N MET A 1 -32.88 -20.99 -58.47
CA MET A 1 -33.42 -19.65 -58.78
C MET A 1 -34.49 -19.38 -57.74
N GLU A 2 -34.05 -18.93 -56.56
CA GLU A 2 -34.91 -18.72 -55.41
C GLU A 2 -34.52 -17.40 -54.76
N THR A 3 -35.51 -16.57 -54.43
CA THR A 3 -35.28 -15.23 -53.89
C THR A 3 -36.43 -14.82 -52.96
N VAL A 4 -36.05 -14.44 -51.75
CA VAL A 4 -36.75 -13.49 -50.86
C VAL A 4 -38.18 -13.84 -50.43
N ARG A 5 -38.30 -14.21 -49.15
CA ARG A 5 -39.05 -13.38 -48.18
C ARG A 5 -38.27 -13.34 -46.86
N ALA A 6 -38.52 -12.29 -46.07
CA ALA A 6 -37.76 -11.97 -44.86
C ALA A 6 -38.70 -11.53 -43.73
N SER A 7 -38.14 -11.49 -42.53
CA SER A 7 -38.65 -10.75 -41.35
C SER A 7 -39.98 -11.21 -40.75
N GLU A 8 -39.89 -12.07 -39.72
CA GLU A 8 -40.72 -11.90 -38.52
C GLU A 8 -39.79 -11.77 -37.30
N LEU A 9 -40.22 -10.96 -36.32
CA LEU A 9 -39.39 -10.55 -35.17
C LEU A 9 -39.67 -11.41 -33.95
N LEU A 10 -38.63 -11.84 -33.25
CA LEU A 10 -38.74 -12.30 -31.86
C LEU A 10 -38.37 -11.16 -30.91
N ILE A 11 -39.28 -10.86 -29.99
CA ILE A 11 -39.22 -9.73 -29.07
C ILE A 11 -38.32 -10.09 -27.88
N ILE A 12 -37.34 -9.23 -27.59
CA ILE A 12 -36.59 -9.26 -26.33
C ILE A 12 -37.39 -8.44 -25.30
N PRO A 13 -37.74 -8.99 -24.13
CA PRO A 13 -38.38 -8.21 -23.08
C PRO A 13 -37.37 -7.24 -22.44
N GLU A 14 -37.77 -5.98 -22.24
CA GLU A 14 -36.97 -4.99 -21.52
C GLU A 14 -36.95 -5.31 -20.01
N GLU A 15 -35.76 -5.39 -19.41
CA GLU A 15 -35.65 -5.37 -17.94
C GLU A 15 -35.89 -3.96 -17.41
N THR A 16 -37.04 -3.76 -16.78
CA THR A 16 -37.45 -2.47 -16.22
C THR A 16 -36.55 -2.04 -15.05
N THR A 17 -35.78 -0.96 -15.24
CA THR A 17 -34.93 -0.40 -14.18
C THR A 17 -35.78 0.15 -13.02
N PRO A 18 -35.53 -0.23 -11.75
CA PRO A 18 -36.29 0.29 -10.62
C PRO A 18 -36.01 1.80 -10.40
N PRO A 19 -37.02 2.61 -10.03
CA PRO A 19 -36.97 4.08 -10.08
C PRO A 19 -36.08 4.78 -9.03
N GLY A 20 -35.20 4.05 -8.35
CA GLY A 20 -34.26 4.61 -7.37
C GLY A 20 -32.99 5.24 -7.95
N LEU A 21 -32.57 4.85 -9.16
CA LEU A 21 -31.23 5.19 -9.68
C LEU A 21 -31.17 6.41 -10.62
N GLN A 22 -32.30 6.93 -11.10
CA GLN A 22 -32.32 8.08 -12.02
C GLN A 22 -32.10 9.46 -11.36
N ARG A 23 -32.08 9.56 -10.02
CA ARG A 23 -31.89 10.85 -9.32
C ARG A 23 -30.43 11.24 -9.01
N LEU A 24 -29.46 10.38 -9.33
CA LEU A 24 -28.02 10.64 -9.07
C LEU A 24 -27.26 11.26 -10.27
N TRP A 25 -27.84 11.26 -11.47
CA TRP A 25 -27.17 11.72 -12.70
C TRP A 25 -27.67 13.08 -13.21
N SER A 26 -28.22 13.92 -12.33
CA SER A 26 -28.82 15.22 -12.72
C SER A 26 -28.58 16.35 -11.72
N ARG A 27 -27.37 16.41 -11.14
CA ARG A 27 -26.86 17.61 -10.45
C ARG A 27 -25.40 17.89 -10.81
N ARG A 28 -25.19 18.69 -11.86
CA ARG A 28 -24.04 19.61 -11.90
C ARG A 28 -24.41 20.81 -11.02
N LEU A 29 -23.77 20.97 -9.87
CA LEU A 29 -23.81 22.21 -9.09
C LEU A 29 -22.38 22.56 -8.64
N THR A 30 -22.10 23.85 -8.63
CA THR A 30 -20.79 24.45 -8.37
C THR A 30 -20.52 24.65 -6.88
N SER A 31 -19.27 24.91 -6.54
CA SER A 31 -18.80 25.17 -5.17
C SER A 31 -19.28 26.53 -4.63
N SER A 32 -20.50 26.59 -4.12
CA SER A 32 -21.03 27.69 -3.31
C SER A 32 -22.26 27.19 -2.55
N GLN A 33 -22.36 27.49 -1.24
CA GLN A 33 -23.41 26.96 -0.33
C GLN A 33 -23.28 25.43 -0.10
N LEU A 34 -23.51 24.86 1.08
CA LEU A 34 -24.26 25.35 2.24
C LEU A 34 -23.35 25.59 3.48
N ILE A 35 -23.90 26.35 4.43
CA ILE A 35 -23.34 26.63 5.77
C ILE A 35 -23.88 25.58 6.77
N GLU A 36 -23.33 25.59 7.97
CA GLU A 36 -23.76 24.81 9.15
C GLU A 36 -25.25 25.01 9.49
N ASP A 37 -25.87 23.98 10.08
CA ASP A 37 -26.69 24.09 11.30
C ASP A 37 -27.15 22.70 11.81
N ASP A 38 -27.64 22.69 13.05
CA ASP A 38 -27.88 21.56 13.97
C ASP A 38 -28.60 20.30 13.43
N LEU A 39 -28.12 19.13 13.91
CA LEU A 39 -28.98 18.08 14.47
C LEU A 39 -28.18 17.10 15.37
N PHE A 40 -28.85 16.48 16.34
CA PHE A 40 -28.34 15.50 17.32
C PHE A 40 -27.56 16.01 18.56
N GLU A 41 -28.18 16.93 19.31
CA GLU A 41 -28.36 16.63 20.75
C GLU A 41 -29.50 15.61 20.93
N GLU A 42 -29.63 15.05 22.14
CA GLU A 42 -30.45 13.86 22.52
C GLU A 42 -29.96 12.50 22.02
N LEU A 43 -29.02 11.86 22.76
CA LEU A 43 -29.03 10.40 22.95
C LEU A 43 -28.16 9.85 24.12
N PHE A 44 -28.02 10.55 25.25
CA PHE A 44 -27.60 9.95 26.54
C PHE A 44 -28.05 10.81 27.74
N PRO A 45 -28.70 10.26 28.78
CA PRO A 45 -28.97 11.00 30.01
C PRO A 45 -27.72 11.03 30.93
N PRO A 46 -27.40 12.17 31.57
CA PRO A 46 -26.39 12.21 32.63
C PRO A 46 -26.91 11.53 33.91
N ALA A 47 -25.99 11.01 34.73
CA ALA A 47 -26.31 10.52 36.07
C ALA A 47 -26.53 11.70 37.04
N GLN A 48 -27.44 11.55 38.00
CA GLN A 48 -27.86 12.62 38.91
C GLN A 48 -26.88 12.88 40.07
N ASP A 49 -26.91 14.12 40.57
CA ASP A 49 -26.01 14.73 41.57
C ASP A 49 -26.36 14.45 43.05
N PHE A 50 -25.36 14.67 43.92
CA PHE A 50 -25.37 15.08 45.35
C PHE A 50 -23.88 15.41 45.70
N ASP A 51 -23.43 16.42 46.46
CA ASP A 51 -23.96 17.65 47.08
C ASP A 51 -22.74 18.59 47.39
N ASP A 52 -22.79 19.90 47.62
CA ASP A 52 -23.62 21.01 47.11
C ASP A 52 -22.99 22.36 47.57
N VAL A 53 -23.36 23.50 46.95
CA VAL A 53 -23.50 24.88 47.53
C VAL A 53 -22.29 25.61 48.23
N PRO A 54 -22.12 26.96 48.12
CA PRO A 54 -22.63 27.94 47.14
C PRO A 54 -21.68 29.10 46.68
N LEU A 55 -22.02 29.68 45.51
CA LEU A 55 -22.09 31.12 45.14
C LEU A 55 -20.97 32.15 45.45
N LYS A 56 -20.55 32.85 44.38
CA LYS A 56 -20.51 34.35 44.20
C LYS A 56 -19.98 34.70 42.79
N SER A 57 -20.30 35.80 42.10
CA SER A 57 -21.52 36.62 41.90
C SER A 57 -21.14 37.89 41.10
N ARG A 58 -22.01 38.38 40.20
CA ARG A 58 -21.94 39.68 39.45
C ARG A 58 -21.01 39.77 38.23
N ALA A 59 -21.18 40.72 37.29
CA ALA A 59 -22.38 41.34 36.65
C ALA A 59 -21.96 42.45 35.62
N CYS A 60 -22.94 42.90 34.82
CA CYS A 60 -23.07 44.21 34.15
C CYS A 60 -22.38 44.46 32.78
N SER A 61 -23.25 44.60 31.77
CA SER A 61 -23.09 45.35 30.51
C SER A 61 -23.16 46.89 30.75
N PRO A 62 -23.08 47.78 29.73
CA PRO A 62 -24.16 47.97 28.74
C PRO A 62 -23.72 48.27 27.29
N SER A 63 -24.70 48.29 26.39
CA SER A 63 -24.66 48.71 24.98
C SER A 63 -24.95 50.21 24.81
N HIS A 64 -24.89 50.72 23.57
CA HIS A 64 -25.58 51.96 23.17
C HIS A 64 -25.97 51.93 21.68
N ASP A 65 -27.12 52.51 21.34
CA ASP A 65 -27.78 52.32 20.04
C ASP A 65 -27.64 53.47 19.02
N ILE A 66 -27.64 53.08 17.74
CA ILE A 66 -28.35 53.63 16.56
C ILE A 66 -28.62 55.16 16.52
N TRP A 67 -28.10 55.81 15.48
CA TRP A 67 -28.77 56.92 14.75
C TRP A 67 -28.67 56.67 13.23
N ASP A 68 -29.51 57.35 12.44
CA ASP A 68 -29.92 56.94 11.08
C ASP A 68 -29.81 58.11 10.05
N SER A 69 -29.73 57.74 8.77
CA SER A 69 -30.05 58.50 7.55
C SER A 69 -29.28 59.77 7.18
N SER A 70 -28.55 59.70 6.05
CA SER A 70 -28.90 60.48 4.84
C SER A 70 -28.09 60.05 3.62
N ASP A 71 -28.74 59.67 2.52
CA ASP A 71 -28.08 59.43 1.22
C ASP A 71 -27.62 60.74 0.56
N VAL A 72 -26.39 60.76 0.05
CA VAL A 72 -25.92 61.76 -0.92
C VAL A 72 -24.99 61.07 -1.93
N ASP A 73 -25.47 60.89 -3.16
CA ASP A 73 -24.61 60.46 -4.26
C ASP A 73 -23.50 61.50 -4.51
N SER A 74 -22.26 61.03 -4.56
CA SER A 74 -21.12 61.82 -5.02
C SER A 74 -20.12 60.88 -5.70
N ASP A 75 -20.02 60.97 -7.02
CA ASP A 75 -19.01 60.25 -7.80
C ASP A 75 -17.60 60.67 -7.37
N GLN A 76 -16.98 59.87 -6.52
CA GLN A 76 -15.53 59.88 -6.32
C GLN A 76 -14.95 58.63 -6.97
N GLU A 77 -14.09 58.83 -7.98
CA GLU A 77 -13.30 57.77 -8.58
C GLU A 77 -12.48 57.08 -7.48
N SER A 78 -12.79 55.82 -7.18
CA SER A 78 -11.95 55.02 -6.30
C SER A 78 -10.56 54.93 -6.92
N PRO A 79 -9.47 55.18 -6.16
CA PRO A 79 -8.12 54.94 -6.67
C PRO A 79 -7.99 53.48 -7.14
N PRO A 80 -7.09 53.19 -8.11
CA PRO A 80 -6.90 51.83 -8.58
C PRO A 80 -6.59 50.91 -7.40
N LYS A 81 -7.19 49.72 -7.40
CA LYS A 81 -6.87 48.71 -6.39
C LYS A 81 -5.41 48.31 -6.57
N ASP A 82 -4.59 48.60 -5.56
CA ASP A 82 -3.20 48.14 -5.52
C ASP A 82 -3.15 46.61 -5.67
N GLU A 83 -2.08 46.12 -6.30
CA GLU A 83 -1.90 44.71 -6.62
C GLU A 83 -1.76 43.84 -5.35
N ASP A 84 -1.97 42.52 -5.49
CA ASP A 84 -2.02 41.52 -4.39
C ASP A 84 -0.69 41.39 -3.61
N SER A 85 -0.37 42.40 -2.80
CA SER A 85 0.74 42.36 -1.86
C SER A 85 0.45 41.34 -0.74
N LEU A 86 1.31 40.33 -0.64
CA LEU A 86 1.19 39.30 0.39
C LEU A 86 1.26 39.96 1.78
N PRO A 87 0.32 39.69 2.71
CA PRO A 87 0.32 40.33 4.02
C PRO A 87 1.62 40.01 4.75
N LEU A 88 2.23 41.02 5.35
CA LEU A 88 3.55 40.92 5.97
C LEU A 88 3.47 40.45 7.42
N MET A 89 4.49 39.74 7.88
CA MET A 89 4.65 39.35 9.29
C MET A 89 5.98 39.84 9.87
N CYS A 90 5.92 40.38 11.09
CA CYS A 90 7.09 40.83 11.84
C CYS A 90 7.60 39.70 12.74
N LEU A 91 8.90 39.43 12.69
CA LEU A 91 9.60 38.45 13.51
C LEU A 91 10.59 39.16 14.43
N ASP A 92 10.63 38.78 15.71
CA ASP A 92 11.55 39.34 16.71
C ASP A 92 12.34 38.21 17.38
N ALA A 93 13.66 38.17 17.13
CA ALA A 93 14.53 37.12 17.65
C ALA A 93 14.80 37.26 19.16
N SER A 94 14.58 38.45 19.75
CA SER A 94 14.68 38.62 21.21
C SER A 94 13.56 37.85 21.96
N ALA A 95 12.40 37.65 21.33
CA ALA A 95 11.32 36.83 21.87
C ALA A 95 11.68 35.32 21.93
N LEU A 96 12.70 34.89 21.20
CA LEU A 96 13.27 33.54 21.28
C LEU A 96 14.40 33.42 22.32
N GLY A 97 14.79 34.52 22.97
CA GLY A 97 15.97 34.59 23.82
C GLY A 97 17.31 34.59 23.04
N ASP A 98 17.28 34.89 21.74
CA ASP A 98 18.47 35.00 20.89
C ASP A 98 18.88 36.48 20.71
N ILE A 99 19.88 36.73 19.84
CA ILE A 99 20.40 38.07 19.51
C ILE A 99 19.24 38.99 19.08
N PRO A 100 19.09 40.19 19.66
CA PRO A 100 17.95 41.06 19.38
C PRO A 100 18.03 41.63 17.97
N ALA A 101 17.24 41.04 17.07
CA ALA A 101 17.06 41.45 15.68
C ALA A 101 15.59 41.33 15.29
N ARG A 102 15.15 42.21 14.39
CA ARG A 102 13.78 42.23 13.86
C ARG A 102 13.81 42.10 12.35
N TYR A 103 12.84 41.36 11.82
CA TYR A 103 12.69 41.08 10.40
C TYR A 103 11.23 41.25 10.01
N VAL A 104 10.99 41.62 8.75
CA VAL A 104 9.66 41.68 8.13
C VAL A 104 9.73 40.79 6.89
N ILE A 105 8.84 39.82 6.78
CA ILE A 105 8.81 38.85 5.69
C ILE A 105 7.36 38.66 5.18
N PRO A 106 7.16 38.12 3.96
CA PRO A 106 5.84 37.67 3.51
C PRO A 106 5.23 36.64 4.48
N SER A 107 3.92 36.70 4.69
CA SER A 107 3.18 35.69 5.48
C SER A 107 3.39 34.28 4.94
N LEU A 108 3.46 33.32 5.86
CA LEU A 108 3.63 31.90 5.54
C LEU A 108 2.30 31.14 5.63
N PRO A 109 2.10 30.11 4.78
CA PRO A 109 1.05 29.12 4.98
C PRO A 109 1.19 28.41 6.34
N ASN A 110 0.08 27.98 6.93
CA ASN A 110 0.03 27.32 8.24
C ASN A 110 0.91 26.04 8.39
N HIS A 111 1.36 25.46 7.27
CA HIS A 111 2.24 24.29 7.23
C HIS A 111 3.75 24.62 7.16
N GLU A 112 4.13 25.89 7.06
CA GLU A 112 5.53 26.34 7.01
C GLU A 112 5.97 27.08 8.27
N PHE A 113 7.27 27.02 8.54
CA PHE A 113 7.92 27.73 9.67
C PHE A 113 8.99 28.71 9.16
N PRO A 114 9.09 29.94 9.69
CA PRO A 114 10.02 30.95 9.19
C PRO A 114 11.48 30.78 9.66
N VAL A 115 12.41 31.11 8.76
CA VAL A 115 13.85 31.26 9.02
C VAL A 115 14.39 32.50 8.33
N ILE A 116 15.06 33.38 9.08
CA ILE A 116 15.74 34.57 8.55
C ILE A 116 16.81 35.10 9.53
N GLY A 117 18.04 35.29 9.05
CA GLY A 117 19.17 35.84 9.82
C GLY A 117 19.50 35.06 11.11
N VAL A 118 19.15 35.62 12.28
CA VAL A 118 19.24 34.91 13.57
C VAL A 118 17.93 34.23 13.99
N PHE A 119 16.80 34.60 13.40
CA PHE A 119 15.50 34.02 13.70
C PHE A 119 15.36 32.63 13.05
N VAL A 120 15.07 31.62 13.88
CA VAL A 120 14.68 30.27 13.46
C VAL A 120 13.51 29.86 14.34
N ASP A 121 12.36 29.54 13.75
CA ASP A 121 11.18 29.10 14.49
C ASP A 121 11.49 27.89 15.41
N PRO A 122 11.10 27.89 16.70
CA PRO A 122 11.36 26.78 17.62
C PRO A 122 10.78 25.40 17.23
N ARG A 123 9.92 25.32 16.20
CA ARG A 123 9.44 24.07 15.59
C ARG A 123 10.45 23.50 14.59
N ILE A 124 11.47 24.24 14.17
CA ILE A 124 12.53 23.77 13.28
C ILE A 124 13.63 23.09 14.12
N VAL A 125 13.52 21.77 14.23
CA VAL A 125 14.34 20.94 15.12
C VAL A 125 15.20 19.98 14.29
N PRO A 126 16.52 19.94 14.50
CA PRO A 126 17.41 18.98 13.84
C PRO A 126 17.02 17.52 14.09
N GLY A 127 17.22 16.67 13.08
CA GLY A 127 16.87 15.25 13.03
C GLY A 127 15.55 14.98 12.31
N PHE A 128 14.69 15.97 12.12
CA PHE A 128 13.48 15.90 11.29
C PHE A 128 13.77 16.32 9.84
N LYS A 129 12.90 15.93 8.90
CA LYS A 129 12.97 16.32 7.50
C LYS A 129 12.16 17.59 7.23
N TYR A 130 12.75 18.48 6.44
CA TYR A 130 12.08 19.69 5.97
C TYR A 130 12.36 19.89 4.48
N LYS A 131 11.37 20.40 3.77
CA LYS A 131 11.51 20.97 2.43
C LYS A 131 11.58 22.49 2.60
N VAL A 132 12.53 23.12 1.90
CA VAL A 132 12.82 24.55 2.11
C VAL A 132 12.39 25.37 0.91
N ARG A 133 11.38 26.21 1.09
CA ARG A 133 10.94 27.22 0.13
C ARG A 133 11.77 28.49 0.33
N VAL A 134 12.30 29.04 -0.75
CA VAL A 134 12.83 30.40 -0.75
C VAL A 134 11.65 31.35 -0.85
N LEU A 135 11.56 32.32 0.07
CA LEU A 135 10.48 33.28 0.06
C LEU A 135 10.69 34.28 -1.10
N PRO A 136 9.60 34.71 -1.75
CA PRO A 136 9.71 35.61 -2.90
C PRO A 136 10.22 36.97 -2.43
N ASP A 137 10.90 37.66 -3.34
CA ASP A 137 11.37 39.02 -3.13
C ASP A 137 10.17 39.96 -2.99
N LEU A 138 10.18 40.89 -2.04
CA LEU A 138 9.10 41.88 -1.90
C LEU A 138 8.96 42.74 -3.16
N ASP A 139 10.08 43.03 -3.84
CA ASP A 139 10.12 43.76 -5.10
C ASP A 139 9.88 42.86 -6.34
N ASN A 140 9.72 41.53 -6.16
CA ASN A 140 9.48 40.58 -7.25
C ASN A 140 8.75 39.31 -6.78
N PRO A 141 7.40 39.36 -6.60
CA PRO A 141 6.63 38.28 -5.99
C PRO A 141 6.56 36.98 -6.84
N LEU A 142 6.89 37.04 -8.14
CA LEU A 142 6.64 35.98 -9.11
C LEU A 142 7.60 34.78 -9.03
N LYS A 143 8.65 34.82 -8.19
CA LYS A 143 9.75 33.83 -8.22
C LYS A 143 9.88 32.99 -6.94
N THR A 144 8.83 32.25 -6.58
CA THR A 144 8.96 31.18 -5.57
C THR A 144 9.68 29.95 -6.14
N TYR A 145 10.70 29.46 -5.45
CA TYR A 145 11.38 28.19 -5.75
C TYR A 145 11.79 27.48 -4.45
N TYR A 146 12.22 26.23 -4.56
CA TYR A 146 12.68 25.44 -3.42
C TYR A 146 14.16 25.12 -3.54
N LEU A 147 14.85 25.03 -2.40
CA LEU A 147 16.22 24.50 -2.34
C LEU A 147 16.22 22.97 -2.51
N PHE A 148 17.39 22.42 -2.83
CA PHE A 148 17.63 20.97 -2.95
C PHE A 148 16.63 20.28 -3.91
N ASP A 149 16.31 20.92 -5.04
CA ASP A 149 15.36 20.42 -6.05
C ASP A 149 13.94 20.19 -5.51
N GLY A 150 13.57 20.84 -4.39
CA GLY A 150 12.31 20.58 -3.69
C GLY A 150 12.27 19.27 -2.90
N ARG A 151 13.43 18.62 -2.68
CA ARG A 151 13.56 17.41 -1.86
C ARG A 151 13.51 17.77 -0.38
N ALA A 152 12.71 17.04 0.41
CA ALA A 152 12.74 17.17 1.87
C ALA A 152 13.94 16.42 2.45
N LEU A 153 14.95 17.16 2.89
CA LEU A 153 16.17 16.63 3.50
C LEU A 153 16.08 16.71 5.03
N ARG A 154 16.78 15.82 5.73
CA ARG A 154 16.91 15.88 7.19
C ARG A 154 17.84 17.01 7.58
N LEU A 155 17.37 17.95 8.40
CA LEU A 155 18.21 18.96 9.02
C LEU A 155 19.16 18.29 10.03
N LEU A 156 20.47 18.39 9.86
CA LEU A 156 21.47 17.82 10.78
C LEU A 156 21.81 18.79 11.92
N SER A 157 21.95 20.09 11.61
CA SER A 157 22.33 21.10 12.59
C SER A 157 21.91 22.51 12.20
N ILE A 158 21.73 23.35 13.20
CA ILE A 158 21.57 24.81 13.10
C ILE A 158 22.81 25.44 13.76
N GLY A 159 23.47 26.35 13.06
CA GLY A 159 24.67 27.04 13.52
C GLY A 159 24.43 28.04 14.66
N ARG A 160 25.51 28.66 15.14
CA ARG A 160 25.49 29.76 16.11
C ARG A 160 26.16 31.00 15.51
N GLY A 161 25.71 32.18 15.93
CA GLY A 161 26.23 33.47 15.48
C GLY A 161 25.15 34.38 14.91
N TYR A 162 25.60 35.47 14.29
CA TYR A 162 24.76 36.52 13.68
C TYR A 162 24.06 36.08 12.38
N SER A 163 24.44 34.92 11.83
CA SER A 163 23.66 34.18 10.85
C SER A 163 23.66 32.70 11.20
N ARG A 164 22.58 32.00 10.86
CA ARG A 164 22.39 30.58 11.13
C ARG A 164 22.69 29.75 9.88
N ARG A 165 23.85 29.09 9.88
CA ARG A 165 24.12 28.00 8.91
C ARG A 165 23.17 26.84 9.19
N LEU A 166 22.32 26.49 8.24
CA LEU A 166 21.45 25.32 8.31
C LEU A 166 22.06 24.24 7.42
N THR A 167 22.40 23.10 8.02
CA THR A 167 23.09 21.99 7.33
C THR A 167 22.20 20.76 7.33
N PHE A 168 21.99 20.19 6.14
CA PHE A 168 21.11 19.06 5.89
C PHE A 168 21.92 17.79 5.58
N GLU A 169 21.24 16.64 5.47
CA GLU A 169 21.89 15.38 5.14
C GLU A 169 22.48 15.41 3.72
N PRO A 170 23.70 14.87 3.52
CA PRO A 170 24.33 14.80 2.21
C PRO A 170 23.57 13.87 1.27
N ASP A 171 23.77 14.07 -0.03
CA ASP A 171 23.21 13.22 -1.07
C ASP A 171 23.82 11.80 -1.04
N GLN A 172 23.11 10.86 -1.66
CA GLN A 172 23.49 9.45 -1.61
C GLN A 172 24.85 9.24 -2.30
N ASN A 173 25.79 8.65 -1.54
CA ASN A 173 27.21 8.44 -1.87
C ASN A 173 28.15 9.65 -1.66
N THR A 174 27.67 10.80 -1.17
CA THR A 174 28.50 11.97 -0.84
C THR A 174 28.96 11.92 0.64
N SER A 175 30.20 12.36 0.93
CA SER A 175 30.68 12.43 2.32
C SER A 175 30.13 13.67 3.06
N LEU A 176 30.28 13.71 4.39
CA LEU A 176 29.89 14.89 5.17
C LEU A 176 30.78 16.13 4.87
N ASN A 177 32.00 15.91 4.39
CA ASN A 177 32.95 16.99 4.08
C ASN A 177 32.65 17.62 2.71
N ASP A 178 32.11 16.84 1.78
CA ASP A 178 31.76 17.23 0.42
C ASP A 178 30.27 17.61 0.31
N ASN A 179 29.63 17.89 1.46
CA ASN A 179 28.20 18.13 1.57
C ASN A 179 27.82 19.56 1.18
N GLU A 180 27.28 19.73 -0.03
CA GLU A 180 26.75 21.01 -0.52
C GLU A 180 25.35 21.35 0.03
N ASN A 181 24.67 20.43 0.73
CA ASN A 181 23.32 20.65 1.27
C ASN A 181 23.31 21.53 2.53
N TYR A 182 23.77 22.79 2.41
CA TYR A 182 23.68 23.82 3.45
C TYR A 182 23.48 25.22 2.88
N PHE A 183 22.94 26.12 3.69
CA PHE A 183 22.90 27.56 3.40
C PHE A 183 22.95 28.37 4.70
N TRP A 184 22.94 29.69 4.59
CA TRP A 184 22.91 30.62 5.72
C TRP A 184 21.59 31.39 5.73
N ALA A 185 20.97 31.56 6.90
CA ALA A 185 19.65 32.18 7.04
C ALA A 185 19.57 33.66 6.60
N ASP A 186 20.70 34.34 6.42
CA ASP A 186 20.82 35.70 5.89
C ASP A 186 21.15 35.76 4.38
N SER A 187 21.31 34.63 3.68
CA SER A 187 21.61 34.63 2.24
C SER A 187 20.43 35.05 1.34
N ARG A 188 19.30 35.40 1.95
CA ARG A 188 18.12 36.06 1.34
C ARG A 188 17.54 37.07 2.33
N THR A 189 17.14 38.22 1.81
CA THR A 189 16.50 39.33 2.54
C THR A 189 15.13 38.98 3.09
N ASP A 190 14.38 38.14 2.37
CA ASP A 190 12.99 37.79 2.68
C ASP A 190 12.88 36.49 3.49
N GLY A 191 13.98 35.75 3.63
CA GLY A 191 14.06 34.51 4.39
C GLY A 191 13.58 33.24 3.66
N PHE A 192 13.22 32.24 4.46
CA PHE A 192 12.90 30.87 4.02
C PHE A 192 11.69 30.31 4.78
N GLY A 193 10.85 29.56 4.08
CA GLY A 193 9.74 28.77 4.64
C GLY A 193 10.12 27.29 4.75
N PHE A 194 9.95 26.69 5.93
CA PHE A 194 10.27 25.28 6.21
C PHE A 194 8.99 24.45 6.32
N GLU A 195 8.67 23.66 5.28
CA GLU A 195 7.59 22.66 5.28
C GLU A 195 8.10 21.37 5.96
N LEU A 196 7.41 20.90 7.01
CA LEU A 196 7.74 19.63 7.68
C LEU A 196 7.37 18.43 6.80
N GLN A 197 8.25 17.43 6.66
CA GLN A 197 7.91 16.16 6.02
C GLN A 197 8.07 14.97 6.98
N THR A 198 6.96 14.25 7.21
CA THR A 198 6.90 13.06 8.06
C THR A 198 6.78 11.76 7.26
N ILE A 199 5.91 11.73 6.25
CA ILE A 199 5.73 10.60 5.33
C ILE A 199 6.23 10.94 3.92
N ASN A 200 6.68 9.91 3.20
CA ASN A 200 7.31 9.97 1.88
C ASN A 200 6.63 8.97 0.93
N VAL A 201 6.79 9.16 -0.39
CA VAL A 201 6.41 8.14 -1.37
C VAL A 201 7.30 6.90 -1.19
N GLY A 202 6.70 5.71 -1.25
CA GLY A 202 7.36 4.43 -0.99
C GLY A 202 7.39 4.01 0.48
N ASP A 203 7.00 4.87 1.43
CA ASP A 203 6.83 4.45 2.83
C ASP A 203 5.72 3.40 2.96
N LYS A 204 5.97 2.32 3.71
CA LYS A 204 5.05 1.18 3.86
C LYS A 204 4.69 0.95 5.32
N PHE A 205 3.44 0.56 5.57
CA PHE A 205 2.90 0.36 6.91
C PHE A 205 1.96 -0.87 6.97
N MET A 206 1.89 -1.50 8.14
CA MET A 206 0.79 -2.42 8.49
C MET A 206 -0.43 -1.61 8.94
N ILE A 207 -1.61 -2.02 8.49
CA ILE A 207 -2.91 -1.47 8.92
C ILE A 207 -3.42 -2.28 10.12
N HIS A 208 -3.72 -1.60 11.22
CA HIS A 208 -4.40 -2.16 12.39
C HIS A 208 -5.78 -1.51 12.54
N ASP A 209 -6.80 -2.30 12.81
CA ASP A 209 -8.15 -1.84 13.11
C ASP A 209 -8.27 -1.19 14.51
N ALA A 210 -9.49 -0.80 14.88
CA ALA A 210 -9.79 -0.23 16.19
C ALA A 210 -9.64 -1.23 17.35
N SER A 211 -9.53 -2.53 17.07
CA SER A 211 -9.25 -3.61 18.03
C SER A 211 -7.75 -3.93 18.12
N HIS A 212 -6.90 -3.16 17.43
CA HIS A 212 -5.48 -3.44 17.21
C HIS A 212 -5.19 -4.80 16.54
N ILE A 213 -6.13 -5.28 15.72
CA ILE A 213 -5.96 -6.46 14.87
C ILE A 213 -5.46 -6.01 13.49
N VAL A 214 -4.48 -6.75 12.96
CA VAL A 214 -3.89 -6.49 11.65
C VAL A 214 -4.90 -6.80 10.53
N ALA A 215 -5.28 -5.79 9.77
CA ALA A 215 -6.27 -5.85 8.70
C ALA A 215 -5.67 -5.86 7.28
N GLY A 216 -4.43 -5.38 7.12
CA GLY A 216 -3.79 -5.28 5.81
C GLY A 216 -2.46 -4.54 5.79
N THR A 217 -2.05 -4.09 4.61
CA THR A 217 -0.87 -3.23 4.39
C THR A 217 -1.20 -2.03 3.52
N ILE A 218 -0.41 -0.95 3.65
CA ILE A 218 -0.51 0.25 2.81
C ILE A 218 0.89 0.75 2.43
N GLU A 219 1.08 1.05 1.15
CA GLU A 219 2.26 1.70 0.58
C GLU A 219 1.88 3.08 0.02
N ILE A 220 2.57 4.14 0.44
CA ILE A 220 2.27 5.52 0.02
C ILE A 220 2.72 5.74 -1.42
N ILE A 221 1.79 6.10 -2.30
CA ILE A 221 2.03 6.33 -3.74
C ILE A 221 2.17 7.83 -4.05
N SER A 222 1.40 8.69 -3.36
CA SER A 222 1.59 10.14 -3.41
C SER A 222 1.15 10.80 -2.10
N VAL A 223 1.83 11.88 -1.72
CA VAL A 223 1.34 12.80 -0.69
C VAL A 223 0.43 13.82 -1.39
N GLN A 224 -0.73 14.12 -0.80
CA GLN A 224 -1.78 14.92 -1.47
C GLN A 224 -1.77 16.39 -1.06
N GLU A 225 -1.34 16.70 0.17
CA GLU A 225 -1.26 18.04 0.73
C GLU A 225 -0.01 18.17 1.62
N PRO A 226 0.51 19.40 1.85
CA PRO A 226 1.56 19.67 2.83
C PRO A 226 1.22 19.17 4.24
N GLN A 227 2.24 18.83 5.04
CA GLN A 227 2.06 18.09 6.29
C GLN A 227 2.08 19.02 7.51
N GLU A 228 0.92 19.58 7.84
CA GLU A 228 0.73 20.54 8.94
C GLU A 228 1.12 19.97 10.31
N GLU A 229 1.94 20.70 11.10
CA GLU A 229 2.22 20.31 12.48
C GLU A 229 1.05 20.62 13.42
N VAL A 230 0.56 19.59 14.10
CA VAL A 230 -0.50 19.67 15.11
C VAL A 230 0.08 19.91 16.51
N SER A 231 1.26 19.37 16.82
CA SER A 231 1.95 19.64 18.10
C SER A 231 3.40 19.17 18.11
N GLN A 232 4.27 19.92 18.78
CA GLN A 232 5.59 19.48 19.27
C GLN A 232 5.56 19.28 20.79
N LYS A 233 6.19 18.20 21.29
CA LYS A 233 6.43 17.96 22.72
C LYS A 233 7.86 17.49 22.96
N THR A 234 8.57 18.17 23.84
CA THR A 234 9.91 17.77 24.31
C THR A 234 9.81 17.15 25.69
N GLY A 235 10.10 15.86 25.81
CA GLY A 235 10.15 15.14 27.08
C GLY A 235 11.41 15.49 27.89
N LYS A 236 11.36 15.27 29.21
CA LYS A 236 12.47 15.57 30.15
C LYS A 236 13.79 14.90 29.75
N ASP A 237 13.72 13.75 29.09
CA ASP A 237 14.89 12.99 28.64
C ASP A 237 15.58 13.55 27.39
N GLY A 238 15.01 14.59 26.75
CA GLY A 238 15.45 15.12 25.46
C GLY A 238 14.88 14.39 24.25
N ILE A 239 13.83 13.59 24.45
CA ILE A 239 13.04 12.95 23.39
C ILE A 239 12.06 13.99 22.84
N ILE A 240 11.96 14.12 21.51
CA ILE A 240 11.07 15.10 20.86
C ILE A 240 10.03 14.35 20.03
N GLU A 241 8.76 14.48 20.39
CA GLU A 241 7.60 14.00 19.62
C GLU A 241 7.01 15.16 18.80
N LYS A 242 6.94 15.00 17.48
CA LYS A 242 6.12 15.85 16.59
C LYS A 242 4.91 15.06 16.12
N ARG A 243 3.77 15.73 16.04
CA ARG A 243 2.53 15.21 15.43
C ARG A 243 2.20 16.05 14.21
N ALA A 244 2.06 15.42 13.05
CA ALA A 244 1.68 16.09 11.81
C ALA A 244 0.38 15.52 11.23
N ARG A 245 -0.51 16.37 10.72
CA ARG A 245 -1.64 15.96 9.90
C ARG A 245 -1.09 15.53 8.54
N VAL A 246 -1.54 14.37 8.04
CA VAL A 246 -1.09 13.82 6.77
C VAL A 246 -2.27 13.39 5.91
N LYS A 247 -2.17 13.63 4.60
CA LYS A 247 -3.10 13.17 3.56
C LYS A 247 -2.30 12.59 2.39
N ALA A 248 -2.68 11.40 1.93
CA ALA A 248 -1.94 10.66 0.91
C ALA A 248 -2.84 9.73 0.09
N MET A 249 -2.41 9.32 -1.09
CA MET A 249 -2.94 8.14 -1.78
C MET A 249 -2.06 6.94 -1.45
N GLY A 250 -2.68 5.85 -1.01
CA GLY A 250 -2.02 4.59 -0.69
C GLY A 250 -2.48 3.44 -1.57
N LYS A 251 -1.53 2.57 -1.92
CA LYS A 251 -1.75 1.24 -2.47
C LYS A 251 -2.01 0.30 -1.30
N VAL A 252 -3.25 -0.16 -1.14
CA VAL A 252 -3.72 -0.92 0.01
C VAL A 252 -3.98 -2.37 -0.37
N GLU A 253 -3.40 -3.31 0.37
CA GLU A 253 -3.77 -4.74 0.34
C GLU A 253 -4.54 -5.06 1.63
N TRP A 254 -5.81 -5.46 1.51
CA TRP A 254 -6.58 -5.99 2.63
C TRP A 254 -6.42 -7.52 2.72
N PHE A 255 -6.31 -8.06 3.94
CA PHE A 255 -6.02 -9.48 4.15
C PHE A 255 -7.26 -10.39 4.10
N ASP A 256 -8.44 -9.83 4.32
CA ASP A 256 -9.74 -10.48 4.15
C ASP A 256 -10.21 -10.49 2.68
N ASP A 257 -10.11 -9.35 1.97
CA ASP A 257 -10.50 -9.20 0.55
C ASP A 257 -9.51 -9.86 -0.44
N SER A 258 -9.18 -11.14 -0.22
CA SER A 258 -8.38 -12.02 -1.09
C SER A 258 -6.94 -11.58 -1.43
N GLY A 259 -6.43 -10.49 -0.81
CA GLY A 259 -5.18 -9.85 -1.22
C GLY A 259 -5.33 -8.95 -2.46
N THR A 260 -6.57 -8.58 -2.84
CA THR A 260 -6.79 -7.59 -3.90
C THR A 260 -6.20 -6.25 -3.48
N THR A 261 -5.37 -5.68 -4.35
CA THR A 261 -4.69 -4.40 -4.09
C THR A 261 -5.45 -3.24 -4.73
N ILE A 262 -5.78 -2.22 -3.95
CA ILE A 262 -6.65 -1.10 -4.35
C ILE A 262 -5.96 0.24 -4.01
N LEU A 263 -6.05 1.23 -4.90
CA LEU A 263 -5.63 2.60 -4.61
C LEU A 263 -6.72 3.33 -3.83
N LEU A 264 -6.41 3.82 -2.63
CA LEU A 264 -7.36 4.53 -1.76
C LEU A 264 -6.71 5.79 -1.15
N PRO A 265 -7.47 6.89 -1.00
CA PRO A 265 -7.02 8.03 -0.19
C PRO A 265 -6.94 7.64 1.29
N MET A 266 -6.00 8.22 2.01
CA MET A 266 -5.90 8.12 3.46
C MET A 266 -5.64 9.48 4.11
N SER A 267 -6.14 9.65 5.32
CA SER A 267 -5.83 10.80 6.18
C SER A 267 -5.62 10.36 7.63
N GLY A 268 -4.81 11.10 8.39
CA GLY A 268 -4.55 10.80 9.80
C GLY A 268 -3.51 11.71 10.44
N ILE A 269 -3.02 11.32 11.62
CA ILE A 269 -1.98 12.06 12.36
C ILE A 269 -0.72 11.19 12.49
N ALA A 270 0.36 11.56 11.80
CA ALA A 270 1.65 10.91 11.90
C ALA A 270 2.37 11.32 13.20
N VAL A 271 2.92 10.35 13.94
CA VAL A 271 3.62 10.57 15.22
C VAL A 271 5.10 10.27 15.03
N CYS A 272 5.90 11.32 14.84
CA CYS A 272 7.35 11.25 14.64
C CYS A 272 8.09 11.48 15.95
N VAL A 273 9.05 10.59 16.27
CA VAL A 273 9.85 10.69 17.49
C VAL A 273 11.34 10.76 17.13
N LYS A 274 12.02 11.79 17.64
CA LYS A 274 13.48 11.85 17.73
C LYS A 274 13.92 11.41 19.12
N GLN A 275 14.70 10.33 19.17
CA GLN A 275 15.33 9.87 20.41
C GLN A 275 16.57 10.72 20.74
N LYS A 276 16.88 10.88 22.03
CA LYS A 276 18.01 11.71 22.51
C LYS A 276 19.32 11.40 21.76
N ASN A 277 19.67 10.12 21.71
CA ASN A 277 20.90 9.60 21.11
C ASN A 277 20.67 9.08 19.68
N ARG A 278 19.78 9.71 18.90
CA ARG A 278 19.61 9.43 17.46
C ARG A 278 19.50 10.72 16.66
N ASP A 279 20.24 10.77 15.56
CA ASP A 279 20.34 11.93 14.67
C ASP A 279 19.23 12.00 13.63
N LYS A 280 18.25 11.09 13.72
CA LYS A 280 17.10 10.96 12.82
C LYS A 280 15.84 10.68 13.62
N ALA A 281 14.82 11.49 13.37
CA ALA A 281 13.45 11.21 13.76
C ALA A 281 12.85 10.13 12.87
N SER A 282 11.95 9.32 13.42
CA SER A 282 11.18 8.32 12.67
C SER A 282 9.70 8.43 12.99
N VAL A 283 8.85 8.28 11.98
CA VAL A 283 7.44 7.91 12.20
C VAL A 283 7.41 6.66 13.06
N THR A 284 6.66 6.68 14.15
CA THR A 284 6.47 5.52 15.06
C THR A 284 5.13 4.83 14.80
N ARG A 285 4.12 5.63 14.43
CA ARG A 285 2.77 5.23 14.04
C ARG A 285 2.08 6.40 13.34
N ILE A 286 0.99 6.11 12.63
CA ILE A 286 -0.01 7.11 12.20
C ILE A 286 -1.32 6.72 12.88
N ILE A 287 -1.97 7.66 13.57
CA ILE A 287 -3.17 7.41 14.39
C ILE A 287 -4.41 8.13 13.84
N SER A 288 -5.58 7.70 14.29
CA SER A 288 -6.89 8.22 13.86
C SER A 288 -7.10 8.13 12.35
N VAL A 289 -6.58 7.07 11.73
CA VAL A 289 -6.47 6.97 10.27
C VAL A 289 -7.81 6.59 9.64
N THR A 290 -8.15 7.30 8.55
CA THR A 290 -9.27 6.99 7.65
C THR A 290 -8.69 6.48 6.33
N ILE A 291 -9.29 5.43 5.74
CA ILE A 291 -8.83 4.83 4.48
C ILE A 291 -10.02 4.64 3.53
N GLY A 292 -10.03 5.38 2.43
CA GLY A 292 -11.15 5.45 1.48
C GLY A 292 -12.29 6.35 1.95
N SER A 293 -13.27 6.58 1.06
CA SER A 293 -14.34 7.57 1.22
C SER A 293 -15.47 7.15 2.17
N SER A 294 -15.46 5.93 2.70
CA SER A 294 -16.57 5.39 3.51
C SER A 294 -16.34 5.61 5.00
N HIS A 295 -17.37 6.12 5.69
CA HIS A 295 -17.35 6.35 7.15
C HIS A 295 -17.08 5.06 7.96
N ARG A 296 -17.29 3.87 7.38
CA ARG A 296 -16.99 2.57 8.00
C ARG A 296 -15.49 2.24 8.06
N LYS A 297 -14.62 2.93 7.31
CA LYS A 297 -13.18 2.70 7.26
C LYS A 297 -12.41 3.83 7.97
N ARG A 298 -12.73 4.03 9.26
CA ARG A 298 -12.16 5.05 10.17
C ARG A 298 -11.58 4.41 11.43
N GLY A 299 -10.67 5.11 12.11
CA GLY A 299 -10.11 4.69 13.40
C GLY A 299 -8.92 3.72 13.31
N PHE A 300 -8.35 3.52 12.13
CA PHE A 300 -7.17 2.67 11.98
C PHE A 300 -5.93 3.27 12.65
N THR A 301 -4.98 2.40 12.99
CA THR A 301 -3.60 2.78 13.33
C THR A 301 -2.65 2.15 12.34
N LEU A 302 -1.74 2.93 11.77
CA LEU A 302 -0.68 2.43 10.87
C LEU A 302 0.63 2.29 11.64
N THR A 303 1.33 1.16 11.52
CA THR A 303 2.68 0.96 12.10
C THR A 303 3.71 0.75 10.99
N PRO A 304 4.88 1.43 11.01
CA PRO A 304 5.87 1.37 9.94
C PRO A 304 6.40 -0.04 9.62
N GLY A 305 6.75 -0.25 8.36
CA GLY A 305 7.22 -1.52 7.81
C GLY A 305 6.09 -2.47 7.42
N VAL A 306 6.47 -3.56 6.76
CA VAL A 306 5.57 -4.67 6.39
C VAL A 306 6.02 -5.94 7.09
N LYS A 307 5.07 -6.73 7.59
CA LYS A 307 5.26 -8.01 8.28
C LYS A 307 4.30 -9.04 7.68
N THR A 308 4.74 -9.75 6.63
CA THR A 308 3.90 -10.76 5.93
C THR A 308 3.45 -11.87 6.88
N ASN A 309 4.29 -12.23 7.85
CA ASN A 309 3.96 -13.20 8.90
C ASN A 309 2.81 -12.76 9.85
N TRP A 310 2.30 -11.53 9.73
CA TRP A 310 1.11 -11.05 10.44
C TRP A 310 -0.18 -11.13 9.59
N ARG A 311 -0.11 -11.65 8.35
CA ARG A 311 -1.29 -11.94 7.53
C ARG A 311 -2.23 -12.90 8.27
N ARG A 312 -3.52 -12.59 8.31
CA ARG A 312 -4.57 -13.47 8.85
C ARG A 312 -5.45 -13.97 7.72
N THR A 313 -5.69 -15.28 7.67
CA THR A 313 -6.57 -15.93 6.69
C THR A 313 -7.70 -16.63 7.45
N ASN A 314 -8.91 -16.09 7.35
CA ASN A 314 -10.10 -16.68 7.98
C ASN A 314 -10.71 -17.73 7.04
N VAL A 315 -10.90 -18.94 7.53
CA VAL A 315 -11.49 -20.07 6.77
C VAL A 315 -12.65 -20.70 7.54
N SER A 316 -13.55 -21.35 6.80
CA SER A 316 -14.79 -21.93 7.34
C SER A 316 -15.13 -23.22 6.59
N GLY A 317 -15.25 -24.34 7.30
CA GLY A 317 -15.62 -25.62 6.68
C GLY A 317 -17.01 -25.58 6.03
N ALA A 318 -17.92 -24.76 6.55
CA ALA A 318 -19.23 -24.53 5.93
C ALA A 318 -19.13 -23.95 4.51
N ALA A 319 -18.09 -23.17 4.20
CA ALA A 319 -17.90 -22.57 2.87
C ALA A 319 -17.46 -23.59 1.80
N ILE A 320 -17.05 -24.79 2.22
CA ILE A 320 -16.58 -25.88 1.36
C ILE A 320 -17.46 -27.14 1.46
N GLY A 321 -18.59 -27.07 2.18
CA GLY A 321 -19.49 -28.20 2.40
C GLY A 321 -19.04 -29.21 3.47
N ASP A 322 -18.07 -28.84 4.31
CA ASP A 322 -17.55 -29.65 5.42
C ASP A 322 -18.13 -29.16 6.77
N VAL A 323 -17.66 -29.73 7.88
CA VAL A 323 -18.05 -29.36 9.26
C VAL A 323 -17.96 -27.83 9.45
N PRO A 324 -18.99 -27.15 9.99
CA PRO A 324 -19.09 -25.69 10.04
C PRO A 324 -18.18 -24.98 11.06
N ALA A 325 -17.03 -25.57 11.39
CA ALA A 325 -15.99 -24.94 12.18
C ALA A 325 -15.33 -23.77 11.40
N LYS A 326 -14.92 -22.75 12.14
CA LYS A 326 -14.20 -21.56 11.64
C LYS A 326 -12.83 -21.51 12.27
N TYR A 327 -11.82 -21.12 11.48
CA TYR A 327 -10.44 -21.03 11.92
C TYR A 327 -9.80 -19.75 11.38
N THR A 328 -8.82 -19.21 12.11
CA THR A 328 -8.01 -18.06 11.69
C THR A 328 -6.56 -18.51 11.63
N ILE A 329 -6.02 -18.67 10.43
CA ILE A 329 -4.61 -19.01 10.21
C ILE A 329 -3.77 -17.73 10.22
N THR A 330 -2.63 -17.74 10.91
CA THR A 330 -1.65 -16.63 10.87
C THR A 330 -0.40 -16.96 10.07
N GLY A 331 0.07 -15.98 9.29
CA GLY A 331 1.36 -16.04 8.60
C GLY A 331 1.43 -17.05 7.45
N LEU A 332 0.36 -17.20 6.67
CA LEU A 332 0.39 -17.74 5.30
C LEU A 332 0.96 -16.70 4.33
N GLU A 333 1.65 -17.17 3.29
CA GLU A 333 2.07 -16.33 2.17
C GLU A 333 0.98 -16.31 1.07
N SER A 334 1.00 -15.30 0.20
CA SER A 334 -0.07 -15.02 -0.79
C SER A 334 -0.22 -16.04 -1.92
N PHE A 335 0.69 -17.02 -2.01
CA PHE A 335 0.69 -18.11 -2.97
C PHE A 335 0.29 -19.48 -2.36
N GLU A 336 0.08 -19.54 -1.05
CA GLU A 336 -0.20 -20.80 -0.34
C GLU A 336 -1.70 -21.06 -0.17
N LEU A 337 -2.07 -22.35 -0.28
CA LEU A 337 -3.43 -22.82 -0.06
C LEU A 337 -3.61 -23.23 1.42
N PRO A 338 -4.63 -22.73 2.14
CA PRO A 338 -4.83 -22.99 3.58
C PRO A 338 -5.31 -24.41 3.93
N VAL A 339 -4.75 -24.96 5.00
CA VAL A 339 -5.19 -26.20 5.67
C VAL A 339 -5.15 -26.02 7.19
N VAL A 340 -6.26 -26.30 7.88
CA VAL A 340 -6.33 -26.31 9.35
C VAL A 340 -7.57 -27.07 9.83
N GLY A 341 -7.41 -28.01 10.78
CA GLY A 341 -8.53 -28.76 11.36
C GLY A 341 -9.42 -29.42 10.31
N THR A 342 -10.73 -29.15 10.35
CA THR A 342 -11.70 -29.66 9.36
C THR A 342 -11.60 -28.97 7.99
N TYR A 343 -10.82 -27.89 7.84
CA TYR A 343 -10.70 -27.14 6.59
C TYR A 343 -9.49 -27.55 5.77
N VAL A 344 -9.73 -27.84 4.48
CA VAL A 344 -8.71 -27.98 3.43
C VAL A 344 -9.22 -27.19 2.23
N ASP A 345 -8.41 -26.28 1.68
CA ASP A 345 -8.81 -25.49 0.50
C ASP A 345 -9.20 -26.41 -0.68
N PRO A 346 -10.35 -26.20 -1.37
CA PRO A 346 -10.80 -27.05 -2.48
C PRO A 346 -9.88 -27.09 -3.71
N ARG A 347 -8.84 -26.25 -3.75
CA ARG A 347 -7.75 -26.33 -4.73
C ARG A 347 -6.67 -27.36 -4.35
N ILE A 348 -6.67 -27.89 -3.14
CA ILE A 348 -5.75 -28.95 -2.72
C ILE A 348 -6.34 -30.30 -3.17
N VAL A 349 -5.86 -30.81 -4.30
CA VAL A 349 -6.44 -31.98 -4.99
C VAL A 349 -5.42 -33.11 -5.08
N PRO A 350 -5.76 -34.35 -4.67
CA PRO A 350 -4.86 -35.49 -4.82
C PRO A 350 -4.50 -35.78 -6.27
N GLY A 351 -3.22 -36.05 -6.51
CA GLY A 351 -2.59 -36.26 -7.82
C GLY A 351 -1.64 -35.14 -8.23
N PHE A 352 -1.77 -33.95 -7.66
CA PHE A 352 -0.87 -32.80 -7.88
C PHE A 352 0.25 -32.73 -6.84
N ARG A 353 1.31 -31.95 -7.12
CA ARG A 353 2.48 -31.80 -6.24
C ARG A 353 2.41 -30.50 -5.46
N TYR A 354 2.82 -30.56 -4.19
CA TYR A 354 2.82 -29.41 -3.27
C TYR A 354 4.06 -29.47 -2.38
N LYS A 355 4.59 -28.29 -2.00
CA LYS A 355 5.46 -28.16 -0.81
C LYS A 355 4.58 -27.72 0.36
N VAL A 356 4.81 -28.27 1.56
CA VAL A 356 4.02 -27.93 2.75
C VAL A 356 4.87 -27.14 3.75
N ARG A 357 4.37 -25.98 4.16
CA ARG A 357 4.93 -25.16 5.24
C ARG A 357 4.00 -25.16 6.45
N VAL A 358 4.57 -25.17 7.66
CA VAL A 358 3.84 -24.95 8.91
C VAL A 358 3.57 -23.43 9.02
N ALA A 359 2.30 -23.05 9.16
CA ALA A 359 1.89 -21.64 9.24
C ALA A 359 2.56 -20.91 10.42
N GLY A 360 2.64 -19.58 10.35
CA GLY A 360 3.37 -18.74 11.30
C GLY A 360 4.91 -18.92 11.33
N SER A 361 5.44 -20.00 10.74
CA SER A 361 6.84 -20.42 10.90
C SER A 361 7.60 -20.52 9.56
N LYS A 362 8.93 -20.70 9.64
CA LYS A 362 9.77 -21.06 8.47
C LYS A 362 9.89 -22.59 8.26
N GLY A 363 9.29 -23.40 9.12
CA GLY A 363 9.38 -24.86 9.06
C GLY A 363 8.61 -25.42 7.87
N ARG A 364 9.28 -26.21 7.02
CA ARG A 364 8.65 -26.98 5.94
C ARG A 364 8.68 -28.47 6.28
N LEU A 365 7.61 -29.18 5.97
CA LEU A 365 7.58 -30.64 6.07
C LEU A 365 8.38 -31.26 4.93
N PHE A 366 8.75 -32.53 5.07
CA PHE A 366 9.44 -33.32 4.04
C PHE A 366 10.71 -32.63 3.49
N ASN A 367 11.47 -31.98 4.38
CA ASN A 367 12.65 -31.17 4.06
C ASN A 367 12.41 -30.05 3.01
N GLY A 368 11.15 -29.62 2.82
CA GLY A 368 10.77 -28.64 1.80
C GLY A 368 10.61 -29.19 0.38
N GLN A 369 10.66 -30.51 0.18
CA GLN A 369 10.47 -31.14 -1.12
C GLN A 369 9.03 -31.02 -1.63
N ALA A 370 8.87 -31.02 -2.96
CA ALA A 370 7.58 -30.95 -3.64
C ALA A 370 7.04 -32.35 -3.94
N LEU A 371 6.31 -32.93 -2.99
CA LEU A 371 5.76 -34.30 -3.10
C LEU A 371 4.36 -34.29 -3.73
N ARG A 372 4.00 -35.34 -4.47
CA ARG A 372 2.61 -35.57 -4.92
C ARG A 372 1.72 -35.93 -3.73
N LEU A 373 0.60 -35.22 -3.62
CA LEU A 373 -0.47 -35.56 -2.69
C LEU A 373 -1.20 -36.82 -3.19
N ASN A 374 -1.18 -37.90 -2.41
CA ASN A 374 -1.86 -39.16 -2.75
C ASN A 374 -3.31 -39.21 -2.25
N SER A 375 -3.59 -38.70 -1.03
CA SER A 375 -4.96 -38.68 -0.48
C SER A 375 -5.14 -37.65 0.64
N ILE A 376 -6.40 -37.27 0.87
CA ILE A 376 -6.88 -36.48 2.02
C ILE A 376 -7.91 -37.33 2.74
N GLY A 377 -7.74 -37.55 4.04
CA GLY A 377 -8.66 -38.32 4.88
C GLY A 377 -9.99 -37.59 5.14
N MET A 378 -11.05 -38.35 5.37
CA MET A 378 -12.34 -37.85 5.83
C MET A 378 -12.33 -37.59 7.35
N GLY A 379 -13.28 -36.79 7.83
CA GLY A 379 -13.45 -36.50 9.26
C GLY A 379 -12.87 -35.16 9.71
N TYR A 380 -12.69 -35.00 11.02
CA TYR A 380 -12.30 -33.75 11.68
C TYR A 380 -10.80 -33.48 11.57
N ALA A 381 -9.99 -34.42 12.06
CA ALA A 381 -8.57 -34.51 11.74
C ALA A 381 -8.44 -35.20 10.38
N LYS A 382 -8.04 -34.48 9.33
CA LYS A 382 -7.87 -35.07 8.00
C LYS A 382 -6.43 -35.53 7.83
N ARG A 383 -6.21 -36.85 7.74
CA ARG A 383 -4.89 -37.41 7.42
C ARG A 383 -4.52 -37.06 5.97
N ILE A 384 -3.52 -36.19 5.80
CA ILE A 384 -3.00 -35.81 4.49
C ILE A 384 -1.80 -36.72 4.20
N THR A 385 -1.85 -37.46 3.08
CA THR A 385 -0.86 -38.48 2.73
C THR A 385 -0.25 -38.20 1.37
N PHE A 386 1.07 -38.07 1.32
CA PHE A 386 1.84 -37.82 0.10
C PHE A 386 2.40 -39.13 -0.49
N GLU A 387 3.24 -39.02 -1.53
CA GLU A 387 3.96 -40.16 -2.08
C GLU A 387 5.10 -40.63 -1.18
N CYS A 388 5.29 -41.94 -1.12
CA CYS A 388 6.40 -42.57 -0.41
C CYS A 388 7.69 -42.40 -1.21
N ASP A 389 8.81 -42.29 -0.50
CA ASP A 389 10.14 -42.37 -1.08
C ASP A 389 10.28 -43.72 -1.81
N ALA A 390 10.88 -43.73 -3.01
CA ALA A 390 10.95 -44.91 -3.87
C ALA A 390 11.57 -46.16 -3.20
N ASN A 391 12.42 -45.94 -2.19
CA ASN A 391 13.12 -46.98 -1.44
C ASN A 391 12.40 -47.42 -0.14
N ASN A 392 11.32 -46.74 0.28
CA ASN A 392 10.57 -47.09 1.49
C ASN A 392 9.05 -46.95 1.29
N LEU A 393 8.47 -47.93 0.59
CA LEU A 393 7.03 -48.00 0.33
C LEU A 393 6.18 -48.34 1.56
N ASN A 394 6.75 -49.04 2.56
CA ASN A 394 6.00 -49.64 3.66
C ASN A 394 5.95 -48.79 4.93
N GLU A 395 6.98 -47.97 5.20
CA GLU A 395 7.10 -47.18 6.46
C GLU A 395 7.11 -45.66 6.22
N SER A 396 6.47 -45.21 5.13
CA SER A 396 6.49 -43.80 4.73
C SER A 396 5.89 -42.85 5.77
N GLN A 397 6.76 -41.99 6.31
CA GLN A 397 6.40 -40.87 7.20
C GLN A 397 5.91 -39.64 6.42
N ASN A 398 5.65 -39.76 5.10
CA ASN A 398 5.21 -38.65 4.25
C ASN A 398 3.70 -38.35 4.43
N HIS A 399 3.26 -38.20 5.70
CA HIS A 399 1.88 -37.93 6.07
C HIS A 399 1.78 -37.15 7.39
N PHE A 400 0.69 -36.41 7.59
CA PHE A 400 0.36 -35.70 8.84
C PHE A 400 -1.16 -35.52 8.96
N TRP A 401 -1.64 -34.89 10.04
CA TRP A 401 -3.05 -34.54 10.20
C TRP A 401 -3.24 -33.02 10.16
N SER A 402 -4.33 -32.55 9.55
CA SER A 402 -4.63 -31.12 9.34
C SER A 402 -4.75 -30.29 10.64
N ASP A 403 -4.88 -30.93 11.79
CA ASP A 403 -4.93 -30.37 13.15
C ASP A 403 -3.63 -30.55 13.95
N SER A 404 -2.60 -31.21 13.40
CA SER A 404 -1.30 -31.42 14.07
C SER A 404 -0.49 -30.13 14.32
N ASN A 405 -0.99 -28.98 13.86
CA ASN A 405 -0.52 -27.66 14.26
C ASN A 405 -1.73 -26.72 14.43
N PRO A 406 -1.83 -25.94 15.53
CA PRO A 406 -2.99 -25.07 15.78
C PRO A 406 -3.09 -23.88 14.82
N ASP A 407 -1.97 -23.36 14.33
CA ASP A 407 -1.92 -22.29 13.32
C ASP A 407 -2.17 -22.85 11.90
N GLY A 408 -2.06 -24.17 11.72
CA GLY A 408 -2.30 -24.86 10.44
C GLY A 408 -1.09 -24.90 9.50
N TYR A 409 -1.38 -25.06 8.20
CA TYR A 409 -0.40 -25.33 7.15
C TYR A 409 -0.71 -24.54 5.86
N GLY A 410 0.35 -24.16 5.16
CA GLY A 410 0.32 -23.57 3.82
C GLY A 410 0.83 -24.56 2.77
N PHE A 411 0.07 -24.72 1.69
CA PHE A 411 0.39 -25.60 0.57
C PHE A 411 0.79 -24.76 -0.65
N GLU A 412 2.08 -24.77 -1.00
CA GLU A 412 2.63 -24.15 -2.20
C GLU A 412 2.47 -25.13 -3.39
N PRO A 413 1.63 -24.85 -4.40
CA PRO A 413 1.41 -25.75 -5.54
C PRO A 413 2.63 -25.76 -6.47
N VAL A 414 3.04 -26.93 -6.96
CA VAL A 414 4.24 -27.07 -7.82
C VAL A 414 3.91 -27.72 -9.15
N ALA A 415 4.04 -26.94 -10.22
CA ALA A 415 4.01 -27.39 -11.60
C ALA A 415 5.42 -27.83 -12.07
N VAL A 416 6.41 -26.94 -11.91
CA VAL A 416 7.76 -27.08 -12.47
C VAL A 416 8.87 -27.12 -11.41
N ASP A 417 10.00 -27.73 -11.74
CA ASP A 417 11.21 -27.76 -10.90
C ASP A 417 12.48 -27.56 -11.75
N ALA A 418 13.60 -27.32 -11.07
CA ALA A 418 14.93 -27.31 -11.69
C ALA A 418 15.25 -28.65 -12.37
N GLY A 419 15.97 -28.59 -13.50
CA GLY A 419 16.33 -29.73 -14.33
C GLY A 419 15.29 -30.11 -15.39
N MET A 420 14.02 -29.69 -15.26
CA MET A 420 12.97 -30.01 -16.25
C MET A 420 13.28 -29.39 -17.62
N GLN A 421 13.05 -30.16 -18.68
CA GLN A 421 13.33 -29.80 -20.07
C GLN A 421 12.05 -29.59 -20.89
N PHE A 422 12.14 -28.73 -21.90
CA PHE A 422 11.04 -28.30 -22.74
C PHE A 422 11.46 -28.10 -24.20
N LEU A 423 10.54 -28.37 -25.12
CA LEU A 423 10.57 -27.91 -26.51
C LEU A 423 9.90 -26.54 -26.59
N ILE A 424 10.56 -25.57 -27.23
CA ILE A 424 10.01 -24.24 -27.49
C ILE A 424 9.27 -24.27 -28.82
N HIS A 425 7.98 -23.93 -28.82
CA HIS A 425 7.16 -23.85 -30.01
C HIS A 425 6.65 -22.42 -30.28
N GLY A 426 6.64 -22.07 -31.56
CA GLY A 426 6.00 -20.91 -32.18
C GLY A 426 5.72 -21.25 -33.66
N CYS A 427 4.72 -20.62 -34.27
CA CYS A 427 4.19 -20.93 -35.61
C CYS A 427 3.97 -22.42 -35.94
N GLY A 428 3.72 -23.27 -34.92
CA GLY A 428 3.62 -24.72 -35.05
C GLY A 428 4.95 -25.47 -35.26
N GLN A 429 6.08 -24.77 -35.30
CA GLN A 429 7.43 -25.33 -35.47
C GLN A 429 8.17 -25.45 -34.12
N ILE A 430 9.30 -26.17 -34.09
CA ILE A 430 10.21 -26.22 -32.94
C ILE A 430 11.27 -25.14 -33.14
N LEU A 431 11.28 -24.15 -32.26
CA LEU A 431 12.19 -22.99 -32.30
C LEU A 431 13.47 -23.22 -31.48
N GLY A 432 13.47 -24.22 -30.59
CA GLY A 432 14.59 -24.53 -29.71
C GLY A 432 14.22 -25.40 -28.53
N HIS A 433 15.13 -25.46 -27.56
CA HIS A 433 14.99 -26.19 -26.31
C HIS A 433 15.20 -25.26 -25.12
N ALA A 434 14.51 -25.52 -24.01
CA ALA A 434 14.73 -24.87 -22.72
C ALA A 434 14.94 -25.91 -21.62
N GLN A 435 15.82 -25.62 -20.65
CA GLN A 435 15.95 -26.38 -19.41
C GLN A 435 15.92 -25.42 -18.23
N ILE A 436 15.05 -25.69 -17.23
CA ILE A 436 14.96 -24.86 -16.02
C ILE A 436 16.25 -25.03 -15.21
N PHE A 437 17.02 -23.95 -15.07
CA PHE A 437 18.19 -23.88 -14.19
C PHE A 437 17.75 -23.80 -12.72
N ARG A 438 16.81 -22.89 -12.42
CA ARG A 438 16.22 -22.70 -11.09
C ARG A 438 14.84 -22.07 -11.16
N VAL A 439 14.08 -22.19 -10.09
CA VAL A 439 12.82 -21.46 -9.87
C VAL A 439 13.14 -20.20 -9.05
N ASP A 440 12.74 -19.02 -9.54
CA ASP A 440 13.10 -17.72 -8.94
C ASP A 440 12.02 -17.20 -7.97
N ALA A 441 10.75 -17.53 -8.19
CA ALA A 441 9.66 -17.19 -7.27
C ALA A 441 8.77 -18.40 -6.92
N PRO A 442 8.11 -18.40 -5.74
CA PRO A 442 7.12 -19.43 -5.40
C PRO A 442 5.97 -19.49 -6.43
N GLN A 443 5.54 -20.71 -6.75
CA GLN A 443 4.50 -20.95 -7.75
C GLN A 443 3.10 -20.76 -7.16
N ARG A 444 2.20 -20.17 -7.94
CA ARG A 444 0.89 -19.68 -7.45
C ARG A 444 -0.25 -20.15 -8.33
N GLU A 445 -1.27 -20.78 -7.75
CA GLU A 445 -2.45 -21.23 -8.50
C GLU A 445 -3.43 -20.07 -8.73
N VAL A 446 -3.63 -19.73 -10.01
CA VAL A 446 -4.53 -18.65 -10.45
C VAL A 446 -5.94 -19.18 -10.71
N LYS A 447 -6.05 -20.39 -11.28
CA LYS A 447 -7.34 -20.97 -11.70
C LYS A 447 -7.30 -22.49 -11.62
N GLN A 448 -8.44 -23.08 -11.22
CA GLN A 448 -8.72 -24.51 -11.32
C GLN A 448 -10.02 -24.73 -12.09
N ASP A 449 -9.96 -25.55 -13.14
CA ASP A 449 -11.13 -26.04 -13.88
C ASP A 449 -11.39 -27.50 -13.50
N ILE A 450 -12.65 -27.85 -13.25
CA ILE A 450 -13.09 -29.21 -12.92
C ILE A 450 -14.16 -29.65 -13.93
N MET A 451 -13.76 -30.48 -14.90
CA MET A 451 -14.68 -31.06 -15.87
C MET A 451 -15.26 -32.37 -15.33
N LYS A 452 -16.52 -32.33 -14.89
CA LYS A 452 -17.27 -33.53 -14.46
C LYS A 452 -17.70 -34.34 -15.68
N THR A 453 -17.11 -35.50 -15.90
CA THR A 453 -17.55 -36.47 -16.93
C THR A 453 -18.31 -37.63 -16.27
N THR A 454 -19.03 -38.42 -17.07
CA THR A 454 -19.67 -39.67 -16.61
C THR A 454 -18.69 -40.72 -16.07
N LEU A 455 -17.41 -40.60 -16.42
CA LEU A 455 -16.34 -41.48 -15.93
C LEU A 455 -15.66 -40.94 -14.65
N GLY A 456 -15.99 -39.72 -14.22
CA GLY A 456 -15.36 -39.01 -13.10
C GLY A 456 -14.86 -37.60 -13.47
N PRO A 457 -14.27 -36.85 -12.51
CA PRO A 457 -13.75 -35.51 -12.75
C PRO A 457 -12.36 -35.51 -13.40
N SER A 458 -12.19 -34.74 -14.47
CA SER A 458 -10.86 -34.25 -14.89
C SER A 458 -10.60 -32.90 -14.21
N VAL A 459 -9.35 -32.61 -13.84
CA VAL A 459 -8.96 -31.35 -13.18
C VAL A 459 -7.78 -30.73 -13.90
N THR A 460 -7.88 -29.45 -14.26
CA THR A 460 -6.80 -28.66 -14.84
C THR A 460 -6.48 -27.47 -13.95
N LYS A 461 -5.20 -27.22 -13.70
CA LYS A 461 -4.69 -26.10 -12.91
C LYS A 461 -3.86 -25.16 -13.77
N HIS A 462 -4.09 -23.87 -13.61
CA HIS A 462 -3.27 -22.80 -14.16
C HIS A 462 -2.41 -22.23 -13.03
N ILE A 463 -1.10 -22.43 -13.12
CA ILE A 463 -0.12 -22.06 -12.10
C ILE A 463 0.85 -21.03 -12.70
N GLU A 464 0.92 -19.85 -12.09
CA GLU A 464 1.95 -18.84 -12.37
C GLU A 464 3.33 -19.39 -12.00
N ILE A 465 4.28 -19.25 -12.93
CA ILE A 465 5.69 -19.62 -12.75
C ILE A 465 6.62 -18.44 -13.08
N ASP A 466 7.75 -18.40 -12.38
CA ASP A 466 8.85 -17.46 -12.59
C ASP A 466 10.16 -18.21 -12.38
N VAL A 467 10.90 -18.44 -13.46
CA VAL A 467 12.04 -19.37 -13.51
C VAL A 467 13.17 -18.82 -14.36
N THR A 468 14.40 -19.27 -14.10
CA THR A 468 15.54 -19.03 -14.98
C THR A 468 15.80 -20.30 -15.77
N CYS A 469 15.87 -20.19 -17.09
CA CYS A 469 16.14 -21.29 -18.01
C CYS A 469 17.47 -21.09 -18.74
N HIS A 470 18.19 -22.19 -18.97
CA HIS A 470 19.07 -22.34 -20.12
C HIS A 470 18.19 -22.50 -21.37
N VAL A 471 18.54 -21.84 -22.47
CA VAL A 471 17.74 -21.81 -23.71
C VAL A 471 18.65 -21.82 -24.91
N THR A 472 18.50 -22.85 -25.75
CA THR A 472 19.21 -23.00 -27.02
C THR A 472 18.20 -22.91 -28.16
N LEU A 473 18.31 -21.88 -28.99
CA LEU A 473 17.47 -21.69 -30.17
C LEU A 473 18.07 -22.42 -31.38
N SER A 474 17.22 -22.97 -32.25
CA SER A 474 17.59 -23.72 -33.47
C SER A 474 18.16 -22.85 -34.61
N SER A 475 18.64 -21.65 -34.29
CA SER A 475 19.31 -20.75 -35.24
C SER A 475 20.73 -21.24 -35.56
N GLN A 476 21.33 -20.73 -36.64
CA GLN A 476 22.67 -21.12 -37.08
C GLN A 476 23.77 -20.77 -36.05
N ASP A 477 23.54 -19.77 -35.20
CA ASP A 477 24.36 -19.42 -34.03
C ASP A 477 23.75 -20.00 -32.74
N ALA A 478 23.90 -21.31 -32.55
CA ALA A 478 23.32 -22.08 -31.44
C ALA A 478 24.06 -21.89 -30.09
N TYR A 479 24.04 -20.67 -29.55
CA TYR A 479 24.54 -20.37 -28.21
C TYR A 479 23.45 -20.52 -27.14
N ASP A 480 23.75 -21.24 -26.05
CA ASP A 480 22.90 -21.26 -24.86
C ASP A 480 22.83 -19.89 -24.19
N LYS A 481 21.61 -19.48 -23.82
CA LYS A 481 21.33 -18.21 -23.15
C LYS A 481 20.55 -18.46 -21.86
N VAL A 482 21.18 -18.13 -20.74
CA VAL A 482 20.50 -18.06 -19.44
C VAL A 482 19.53 -16.86 -19.45
N MET A 483 18.24 -17.11 -19.29
CA MET A 483 17.20 -16.07 -19.30
C MET A 483 16.09 -16.33 -18.29
N ARG A 484 15.46 -15.27 -17.82
CA ARG A 484 14.23 -15.35 -17.02
C ARG A 484 13.03 -15.62 -17.92
N VAL A 485 12.20 -16.56 -17.51
CA VAL A 485 10.99 -17.02 -18.19
C VAL A 485 9.85 -16.97 -17.18
N THR A 486 8.85 -16.15 -17.48
CA THR A 486 7.59 -16.08 -16.71
C THR A 486 6.45 -16.65 -17.54
N GLY A 487 5.41 -17.19 -16.92
CA GLY A 487 4.25 -17.68 -17.66
C GLY A 487 3.24 -18.47 -16.83
N THR A 488 2.28 -19.09 -17.51
CA THR A 488 1.24 -19.93 -16.91
C THR A 488 1.46 -21.40 -17.29
N ALA A 489 1.83 -22.22 -16.32
CA ALA A 489 1.92 -23.67 -16.45
C ALA A 489 0.52 -24.32 -16.34
N LEU A 490 0.16 -25.17 -17.31
CA LEU A 490 -1.08 -25.94 -17.31
C LEU A 490 -0.80 -27.36 -16.86
N VAL A 491 -1.27 -27.72 -15.66
CA VAL A 491 -1.13 -29.07 -15.09
C VAL A 491 -2.48 -29.76 -15.09
N GLN A 492 -2.61 -30.88 -15.80
CA GLN A 492 -3.87 -31.61 -15.95
C GLN A 492 -3.80 -33.00 -15.31
N LYS A 493 -4.86 -33.39 -14.63
CA LYS A 493 -5.09 -34.73 -14.09
C LYS A 493 -6.35 -35.30 -14.72
N ASP A 494 -6.18 -36.23 -15.65
CA ASP A 494 -7.29 -36.90 -16.33
C ASP A 494 -8.09 -37.81 -15.40
N VAL A 495 -9.32 -38.08 -15.83
CA VAL A 495 -10.39 -38.80 -15.09
C VAL A 495 -9.94 -40.11 -14.44
N LYS A 496 -9.02 -40.86 -15.06
CA LYS A 496 -8.47 -42.12 -14.55
C LYS A 496 -7.00 -42.03 -14.10
N SER A 497 -6.38 -40.87 -14.21
CA SER A 497 -4.98 -40.69 -13.82
C SER A 497 -4.84 -40.54 -12.30
N ARG A 498 -3.86 -41.25 -11.73
CA ARG A 498 -3.41 -41.01 -10.34
C ARG A 498 -2.50 -39.79 -10.21
N THR A 499 -1.97 -39.27 -11.32
CA THR A 499 -1.02 -38.16 -11.33
C THR A 499 -1.49 -37.02 -12.24
N GLY A 500 -1.36 -35.78 -11.75
CA GLY A 500 -1.36 -34.61 -12.60
C GLY A 500 -0.06 -34.56 -13.39
N ARG A 501 -0.12 -34.15 -14.65
CA ARG A 501 1.03 -33.96 -15.54
C ARG A 501 1.03 -32.52 -16.06
N LEU A 502 2.22 -31.93 -16.17
CA LEU A 502 2.39 -30.69 -16.92
C LEU A 502 2.10 -30.98 -18.39
N ILE A 503 1.23 -30.17 -19.00
CA ILE A 503 0.84 -30.28 -20.41
C ILE A 503 1.62 -29.28 -21.26
N ARG A 504 1.67 -28.02 -20.81
CA ARG A 504 2.41 -26.92 -21.45
C ARG A 504 2.61 -25.76 -20.49
N ILE A 505 3.51 -24.85 -20.84
CA ILE A 505 3.55 -23.47 -20.33
C ILE A 505 3.13 -22.56 -21.49
N GLN A 506 2.29 -21.57 -21.21
CA GLN A 506 1.81 -20.57 -22.16
C GLN A 506 1.86 -19.16 -21.54
N ASN A 507 1.46 -18.14 -22.28
CA ASN A 507 1.49 -16.73 -21.86
C ASN A 507 2.91 -16.31 -21.45
N ILE A 508 3.90 -16.67 -22.27
CA ILE A 508 5.32 -16.65 -21.87
C ILE A 508 5.91 -15.25 -22.00
N GLY A 509 6.37 -14.68 -20.88
CA GLY A 509 7.15 -13.45 -20.84
C GLY A 509 8.65 -13.76 -20.74
N LEU A 510 9.39 -13.42 -21.78
CA LEU A 510 10.86 -13.51 -21.82
C LEU A 510 11.52 -12.15 -21.52
N ASP A 511 12.85 -12.15 -21.34
CA ASP A 511 13.60 -10.90 -21.20
C ASP A 511 13.62 -10.08 -22.51
N SER A 512 13.65 -8.76 -22.33
CA SER A 512 13.65 -7.65 -23.29
C SER A 512 14.40 -7.91 -24.60
N GLN A 513 15.62 -8.45 -24.55
CA GLN A 513 16.48 -8.63 -25.73
C GLN A 513 15.96 -9.67 -26.73
N ILE A 514 15.11 -10.61 -26.29
CA ILE A 514 14.59 -11.70 -27.13
C ILE A 514 13.11 -11.51 -27.49
N ASN A 515 12.36 -10.74 -26.69
CA ASN A 515 11.03 -10.27 -27.12
C ASN A 515 11.09 -9.55 -28.48
N LEU A 516 12.18 -8.84 -28.80
CA LEU A 516 12.38 -8.19 -30.11
C LEU A 516 12.44 -9.14 -31.32
N LEU A 517 12.69 -10.44 -31.11
CA LEU A 517 12.60 -11.45 -32.17
C LEU A 517 11.13 -11.86 -32.40
N PHE A 518 10.40 -12.16 -31.33
CA PHE A 518 9.05 -12.75 -31.40
C PHE A 518 7.90 -11.71 -31.51
N VAL A 519 8.09 -10.49 -30.99
CA VAL A 519 7.10 -9.39 -31.07
C VAL A 519 6.87 -8.93 -32.51
N ARG A 520 7.79 -9.23 -33.45
CA ARG A 520 7.62 -8.90 -34.86
C ARG A 520 6.49 -9.70 -35.54
N GLU A 521 6.12 -10.86 -35.00
CA GLU A 521 5.29 -11.85 -35.68
C GLU A 521 3.92 -12.07 -35.01
N HIS A 522 3.65 -11.42 -33.87
CA HIS A 522 2.39 -11.52 -33.09
C HIS A 522 2.06 -12.94 -32.58
N GLU A 523 3.08 -13.77 -32.30
CA GLU A 523 2.89 -15.19 -32.00
C GLU A 523 2.76 -15.55 -30.50
N GLU A 524 1.94 -16.56 -30.21
CA GLU A 524 1.90 -17.21 -28.89
C GLU A 524 3.00 -18.25 -28.73
N LEU A 525 4.05 -17.94 -27.95
CA LEU A 525 5.06 -18.91 -27.55
C LEU A 525 4.49 -19.92 -26.54
N VAL A 526 4.80 -21.20 -26.77
CA VAL A 526 4.38 -22.33 -25.92
C VAL A 526 5.59 -23.23 -25.65
N PHE A 527 5.83 -23.57 -24.38
CA PHE A 527 6.84 -24.57 -24.00
C PHE A 527 6.13 -25.89 -23.70
N LEU A 528 6.45 -26.95 -24.44
CA LEU A 528 5.94 -28.31 -24.23
C LEU A 528 6.98 -29.14 -23.45
N PRO A 529 6.62 -29.93 -22.42
CA PRO A 529 7.60 -30.73 -21.70
C PRO A 529 8.26 -31.78 -22.61
N ASN A 530 9.58 -31.87 -22.52
CA ASN A 530 10.37 -32.91 -23.16
C ASN A 530 10.49 -34.09 -22.17
N PHE A 531 9.87 -35.23 -22.50
CA PHE A 531 9.74 -36.42 -21.63
C PHE A 531 10.68 -37.55 -22.03
#